data_AF-A0A3M6HDA6-F1
#
_entry.id   AF-A0A3M6HDA6-F1
#
_cell.length_a   1.000
_cell.length_b   1.000
_cell.length_c   1.000
_cell.angle_alpha   90.00
_cell.angle_beta   90.00
_cell.angle_gamma   90.00
#
_symmetry.space_group_name_H-M   'P 1'
#
loop_
_entity.id
_entity.type
_entity.pdbx_description
1 polymer ?
#
loop_
_entity_poly.entity_id
_entity_poly.type
_entity_poly.pdbx_seq_one_letter_code
_entity_poly.pdbx_strand_id
1 'polypeptide(L)'
;LWSMIVSGELAVHLWVSLQRALLGLSIGVSIGVVAALITGLSRRGEIALDSPMQMLRTIPSLALVPLFILWFGIGEFTKVALIVMGTTFPVYLNLFSGIRNIDPKLIEAANTLGLSRRELIWHVILPGSLPSFFVGLRYSLGISWLALVFVEQINTTAGIGFLASDARDFMRTDVIVICLLIYSVLGLVIDGIIRTLERYALAWRPTFVRN
;
A
#
# COMPACT_ATOMS: atom_id res chain seq x y z
N LEU A 1 -20.47 22.15 -5.31
CA LEU A 1 -19.61 21.89 -4.14
C LEU A 1 -20.21 22.37 -2.83
N TRP A 2 -20.51 23.66 -2.64
CA TRP A 2 -21.20 24.12 -1.43
C TRP A 2 -22.52 23.36 -1.18
N SER A 3 -23.32 23.17 -2.24
CA SER A 3 -24.52 22.34 -2.21
C SER A 3 -24.26 20.88 -1.80
N MET A 4 -23.14 20.29 -2.22
CA MET A 4 -22.76 18.89 -1.96
C MET A 4 -22.19 18.68 -0.55
N ILE A 5 -21.54 19.72 -0.01
CA ILE A 5 -21.09 19.76 1.38
C ILE A 5 -22.31 19.84 2.30
N VAL A 6 -23.27 20.72 1.97
CA VAL A 6 -24.49 20.92 2.74
C VAL A 6 -25.45 19.72 2.60
N SER A 7 -25.50 19.06 1.45
CA SER A 7 -26.33 17.86 1.23
C SER A 7 -25.75 16.57 1.83
N GLY A 8 -24.49 16.59 2.29
CA GLY A 8 -23.79 15.39 2.79
C GLY A 8 -23.30 14.42 1.70
N GLU A 9 -23.60 14.69 0.43
CA GLU A 9 -23.20 13.87 -0.71
C GLU A 9 -21.67 13.74 -0.81
N LEU A 10 -20.93 14.82 -0.56
CA LEU A 10 -19.46 14.78 -0.58
C LEU A 10 -18.89 13.78 0.44
N ALA A 11 -19.51 13.65 1.62
CA ALA A 11 -19.08 12.70 2.64
C ALA A 11 -19.25 11.25 2.19
N VAL A 12 -20.30 10.95 1.42
CA VAL A 12 -20.52 9.63 0.83
C VAL A 12 -19.43 9.30 -0.19
N HIS A 13 -19.11 10.24 -1.11
CA HIS A 13 -18.03 10.05 -2.08
C HIS A 13 -16.67 9.86 -1.40
N LEU A 14 -16.37 10.66 -0.38
CA LEU A 14 -15.16 10.52 0.43
C LEU A 14 -15.07 9.14 1.08
N TRP A 15 -16.16 8.69 1.70
CA TRP A 15 -16.21 7.42 2.40
C TRP A 15 -16.00 6.24 1.46
N VAL A 16 -16.64 6.25 0.29
CA VAL A 16 -16.47 5.22 -0.74
C VAL A 16 -15.01 5.15 -1.22
N SER A 17 -14.39 6.31 -1.49
CA SER A 17 -12.98 6.37 -1.88
C SER A 17 -12.05 5.82 -0.78
N LEU A 18 -12.30 6.19 0.47
CA LEU A 18 -11.52 5.72 1.61
C LEU A 18 -11.65 4.20 1.79
N GLN A 19 -12.87 3.65 1.69
CA GLN A 19 -13.10 2.21 1.78
C GLN A 19 -12.34 1.44 0.70
N ARG A 20 -12.40 1.87 -0.56
CA ARG A 20 -11.65 1.24 -1.67
C ARG A 20 -10.16 1.24 -1.43
N ALA A 21 -9.61 2.39 -1.00
CA ALA A 21 -8.20 2.55 -0.72
C ALA A 21 -7.75 1.65 0.43
N LEU A 22 -8.51 1.61 1.53
CA LEU A 22 -8.20 0.79 2.70
C LEU A 22 -8.33 -0.70 2.41
N LEU A 23 -9.38 -1.13 1.70
CA LEU A 23 -9.55 -2.53 1.31
C LEU A 23 -8.42 -2.99 0.38
N GLY A 24 -8.14 -2.22 -0.67
CA GLY A 24 -7.07 -2.56 -1.61
C GLY A 24 -5.70 -2.60 -0.95
N LEU A 25 -5.39 -1.58 -0.13
CA LEU A 25 -4.13 -1.52 0.62
C LEU A 25 -4.00 -2.66 1.62
N SER A 26 -5.02 -2.91 2.45
CA SER A 26 -4.96 -3.94 3.50
C SER A 26 -4.77 -5.34 2.92
N ILE A 27 -5.49 -5.67 1.84
CA ILE A 27 -5.34 -6.94 1.14
C ILE A 27 -3.96 -7.03 0.48
N GLY A 28 -3.52 -5.99 -0.24
CA GLY A 28 -2.22 -5.99 -0.91
C GLY A 28 -1.04 -6.05 0.05
N VAL A 29 -1.09 -5.30 1.16
CA VAL A 29 -0.10 -5.37 2.25
C VAL A 29 -0.08 -6.78 2.84
N SER A 30 -1.23 -7.38 3.10
CA SER A 30 -1.31 -8.74 3.67
C SER A 30 -0.66 -9.77 2.73
N ILE A 31 -0.99 -9.73 1.44
CA ILE A 31 -0.40 -10.62 0.43
C ILE A 31 1.12 -10.39 0.34
N GLY A 32 1.55 -9.13 0.27
CA GLY A 32 2.96 -8.76 0.18
C GLY A 32 3.76 -9.22 1.40
N VAL A 33 3.19 -9.08 2.60
CA VAL A 33 3.81 -9.55 3.85
C VAL A 33 3.95 -11.06 3.85
N VAL A 34 2.88 -11.79 3.54
CA VAL A 34 2.91 -13.27 3.52
C VAL A 34 3.93 -13.77 2.49
N ALA A 35 3.93 -13.21 1.28
CA ALA A 35 4.89 -13.56 0.25
C ALA A 35 6.34 -13.25 0.67
N ALA A 36 6.58 -12.09 1.30
CA ALA A 36 7.91 -11.69 1.76
C ALA A 36 8.42 -12.58 2.90
N LEU A 37 7.54 -12.99 3.82
CA LEU A 37 7.92 -13.91 4.90
C LEU A 37 8.25 -15.30 4.35
N ILE A 38 7.46 -15.81 3.41
CA ILE A 38 7.73 -17.12 2.78
C ILE A 38 9.06 -17.11 2.03
N THR A 39 9.34 -16.08 1.25
CA THR A 39 10.58 -15.95 0.44
C THR A 39 11.79 -15.54 1.27
N GLY A 40 11.60 -14.66 2.26
CA GLY A 40 12.65 -14.17 3.15
C GLY A 40 13.16 -15.23 4.12
N LEU A 41 12.27 -16.10 4.63
CA LEU A 41 12.60 -17.11 5.64
C LEU A 41 12.90 -18.50 5.08
N SER A 42 12.63 -18.75 3.79
CA SER A 42 12.81 -20.06 3.14
C SER A 42 13.50 -19.94 1.79
N ARG A 43 14.60 -20.68 1.61
CA ARG A 43 15.31 -20.80 0.34
C ARG A 43 14.45 -21.45 -0.76
N ARG A 44 13.56 -22.38 -0.40
CA ARG A 44 12.60 -22.97 -1.35
C ARG A 44 11.55 -21.95 -1.79
N GLY A 45 11.08 -21.13 -0.85
CA GLY A 45 10.13 -20.06 -1.13
C GLY A 45 10.72 -19.02 -2.07
N GLU A 46 11.95 -18.60 -1.81
CA GLU A 46 12.72 -17.69 -2.66
C GLU A 46 12.79 -18.18 -4.11
N ILE A 47 13.25 -19.42 -4.34
CA ILE A 47 13.37 -19.99 -5.70
C ILE A 47 12.01 -20.06 -6.41
N ALA A 48 10.93 -20.35 -5.68
CA ALA A 48 9.60 -20.55 -6.27
C ALA A 48 8.82 -19.24 -6.51
N LEU A 49 8.97 -18.24 -5.65
CA LEU A 49 8.11 -17.05 -5.64
C LEU A 49 8.83 -15.75 -6.01
N ASP A 50 10.16 -15.63 -5.83
CA ASP A 50 10.86 -14.38 -6.13
C ASP A 50 10.79 -14.04 -7.63
N SER A 51 11.10 -14.99 -8.51
CA SER A 51 11.03 -14.77 -9.97
C SER A 51 9.62 -14.35 -10.45
N PRO A 52 8.51 -15.04 -10.08
CA PRO A 52 7.17 -14.56 -10.38
C PRO A 52 6.87 -13.14 -9.85
N MET A 53 7.29 -12.81 -8.63
CA MET A 53 7.06 -11.48 -8.04
C MET A 53 7.82 -10.39 -8.80
N GLN A 54 9.07 -10.63 -9.20
CA GLN A 54 9.87 -9.71 -10.00
C GLN A 54 9.25 -9.49 -11.39
N MET A 55 8.78 -10.56 -12.03
CA MET A 55 8.09 -10.48 -13.32
C MET A 55 6.80 -9.66 -13.21
N LEU A 56 5.94 -10.00 -12.25
CA LEU A 56 4.64 -9.33 -12.08
C LEU A 56 4.79 -7.85 -11.71
N ARG A 57 5.81 -7.48 -10.92
CA ARG A 57 6.10 -6.08 -10.60
C ARG A 57 6.38 -5.22 -11.82
N THR A 58 6.99 -5.80 -12.85
CA THR A 58 7.40 -5.05 -14.05
C THR A 58 6.19 -4.58 -14.86
N ILE A 59 5.04 -5.25 -14.68
CA ILE A 59 3.79 -4.88 -15.34
C ILE A 59 3.12 -3.76 -14.54
N PRO A 60 2.91 -2.56 -15.12
CA PRO A 60 2.19 -1.51 -14.44
C PRO A 60 0.76 -1.97 -14.13
N SER A 61 0.34 -1.95 -12.87
CA SER A 61 -1.01 -2.41 -12.49
C SER A 61 -2.11 -1.65 -13.24
N LEU A 62 -1.91 -0.36 -13.49
CA LEU A 62 -2.83 0.48 -14.25
C LEU A 62 -2.91 0.11 -15.74
N ALA A 63 -1.86 -0.48 -16.32
CA ALA A 63 -1.91 -0.97 -17.70
C ALA A 63 -2.81 -2.21 -17.85
N LEU A 64 -3.11 -2.90 -16.75
CA LEU A 64 -3.97 -4.08 -16.72
C LEU A 64 -5.46 -3.75 -16.58
N VAL A 65 -5.80 -2.46 -16.44
CA VAL A 65 -7.18 -1.99 -16.34
C VAL A 65 -8.10 -2.62 -17.40
N PRO A 66 -7.79 -2.57 -18.72
CA PRO A 66 -8.68 -3.13 -19.74
C PRO A 66 -8.87 -4.64 -19.59
N LEU A 67 -7.80 -5.36 -19.22
CA LEU A 67 -7.82 -6.80 -19.04
C LEU A 67 -8.67 -7.20 -17.84
N PHE A 68 -8.53 -6.49 -16.72
CA PHE A 68 -9.33 -6.75 -15.52
C PHE A 68 -10.81 -6.43 -15.76
N ILE A 69 -11.10 -5.38 -16.52
CA ILE A 69 -12.47 -5.08 -16.95
C ILE A 69 -13.01 -6.19 -17.85
N LEU A 70 -12.22 -6.71 -18.79
CA LEU A 70 -12.64 -7.80 -19.66
C LEU A 70 -12.94 -9.09 -18.88
N TRP A 71 -12.13 -9.42 -17.87
CA TRP A 71 -12.27 -10.66 -17.10
C TRP A 71 -13.32 -10.60 -16.01
N PHE A 72 -13.37 -9.50 -15.26
CA PHE A 72 -14.18 -9.37 -14.05
C PHE A 72 -15.35 -8.39 -14.21
N GLY A 73 -15.44 -7.72 -15.36
CA GLY A 73 -16.40 -6.65 -15.59
C GLY A 73 -15.99 -5.33 -14.93
N ILE A 74 -16.86 -4.34 -15.11
CA ILE A 74 -16.76 -3.05 -14.42
C ILE A 74 -17.42 -3.22 -13.05
N GLY A 75 -16.66 -2.96 -11.98
CA GLY A 75 -17.20 -3.07 -10.63
C GLY A 75 -16.17 -2.79 -9.54
N GLU A 76 -16.62 -2.91 -8.28
CA GLU A 76 -15.78 -2.69 -7.11
C GLU A 76 -14.63 -3.70 -7.01
N PHE A 77 -14.89 -4.95 -7.40
CA PHE A 77 -13.86 -5.99 -7.43
C PHE A 77 -12.67 -5.57 -8.30
N THR A 78 -12.92 -5.16 -9.54
CA THR A 78 -11.88 -4.73 -10.49
C THR A 78 -11.06 -3.55 -9.95
N LYS A 79 -11.73 -2.54 -9.38
CA LYS A 79 -11.07 -1.36 -8.79
C LYS A 79 -10.16 -1.76 -7.64
N VAL A 80 -10.67 -2.55 -6.70
CA VAL A 80 -9.91 -3.03 -5.53
C VAL A 80 -8.76 -3.94 -5.97
N ALA A 81 -8.97 -4.86 -6.91
CA ALA A 81 -7.95 -5.79 -7.38
C ALA A 81 -6.75 -5.06 -8.02
N LEU A 82 -6.99 -3.97 -8.76
CA LEU A 82 -5.92 -3.13 -9.32
C LEU A 82 -5.11 -2.41 -8.23
N ILE A 83 -5.77 -1.94 -7.18
CA ILE A 83 -5.10 -1.36 -5.99
C ILE A 83 -4.29 -2.43 -5.26
N VAL A 84 -4.87 -3.62 -5.02
CA VAL A 84 -4.17 -4.77 -4.41
C VAL A 84 -2.90 -5.09 -5.19
N MET A 85 -3.00 -5.18 -6.52
CA MET A 85 -1.86 -5.49 -7.36
C MET A 85 -0.77 -4.43 -7.22
N GLY A 86 -1.10 -3.14 -7.31
CA GLY A 86 -0.11 -2.06 -7.17
C GLY A 86 0.55 -2.00 -5.80
N THR A 87 -0.19 -2.32 -4.74
CA THR A 87 0.26 -2.18 -3.34
C THR A 87 1.02 -3.41 -2.81
N THR A 88 0.87 -4.57 -3.45
CA THR A 88 1.54 -5.81 -3.02
C THR A 88 3.06 -5.73 -3.18
N PHE A 89 3.55 -5.24 -4.32
CA PHE A 89 4.96 -5.33 -4.68
C PHE A 89 5.91 -4.48 -3.82
N PRO A 90 5.62 -3.20 -3.49
CA PRO A 90 6.52 -2.42 -2.65
C PRO A 90 6.67 -3.00 -1.24
N VAL A 91 5.58 -3.49 -0.65
CA VAL A 91 5.60 -4.17 0.65
C VAL A 91 6.43 -5.45 0.56
N TYR A 92 6.16 -6.29 -0.44
CA TYR A 92 6.89 -7.53 -0.68
C TYR A 92 8.41 -7.29 -0.75
N LEU A 93 8.85 -6.38 -1.63
CA LEU A 93 10.26 -6.16 -1.88
C LEU A 93 11.00 -5.54 -0.72
N ASN A 94 10.41 -4.53 -0.08
CA ASN A 94 11.08 -3.87 1.03
C ASN A 94 11.16 -4.79 2.25
N LEU A 95 10.11 -5.57 2.54
CA LEU A 95 10.16 -6.53 3.64
C LEU A 95 11.12 -7.69 3.33
N PHE A 96 11.10 -8.24 2.11
CA PHE A 96 12.05 -9.27 1.69
C PHE A 96 13.51 -8.78 1.84
N SER A 97 13.80 -7.59 1.32
CA SER A 97 15.11 -6.94 1.47
C SER A 97 15.46 -6.71 2.94
N GLY A 98 14.50 -6.27 3.76
CA GLY A 98 14.68 -6.08 5.20
C GLY A 98 15.01 -7.36 5.94
N ILE A 99 14.41 -8.50 5.56
CA ILE A 99 14.68 -9.81 6.14
C ILE A 99 16.07 -10.34 5.74
N ARG A 100 16.46 -10.15 4.47
CA ARG A 100 17.72 -10.69 3.95
C ARG A 100 18.95 -9.87 4.30
N ASN A 101 18.79 -8.57 4.54
CA ASN A 101 19.88 -7.65 4.87
C ASN A 101 20.07 -7.43 6.38
N ILE A 102 19.55 -8.33 7.22
CA ILE A 102 19.81 -8.29 8.66
C ILE A 102 21.29 -8.55 8.90
N ASP A 103 21.89 -7.77 9.81
CA ASP A 103 23.30 -7.89 10.16
C ASP A 103 23.60 -9.33 10.62
N PRO A 104 24.51 -10.06 9.93
CA PRO A 104 24.93 -11.39 10.34
C PRO A 104 25.38 -11.47 11.80
N LYS A 105 25.95 -10.38 12.35
CA LYS A 105 26.37 -10.32 13.76
C LYS A 105 25.21 -10.46 14.73
N LEU A 106 24.03 -9.94 14.40
CA LEU A 106 22.83 -10.10 15.24
C LEU A 106 22.37 -11.57 15.24
N ILE A 107 22.52 -12.26 14.11
CA ILE A 107 22.18 -13.67 13.97
C ILE A 107 23.19 -14.53 14.72
N GLU A 108 24.49 -14.25 14.58
CA GLU A 108 25.56 -14.91 15.33
C GLU A 108 25.39 -14.74 16.84
N ALA A 109 25.15 -13.52 17.31
CA ALA A 109 24.90 -13.24 18.72
C ALA A 109 23.68 -14.01 19.26
N ALA A 110 22.56 -14.01 18.52
CA ALA A 110 21.38 -14.79 18.88
C ALA A 110 21.66 -16.30 18.96
N ASN A 111 22.46 -16.84 18.03
CA ASN A 111 22.87 -18.24 18.05
C ASN A 111 23.77 -18.55 19.25
N THR A 112 24.69 -17.65 19.63
CA THR A 112 25.54 -17.84 20.83
C THR A 112 24.74 -17.85 22.13
N LEU A 113 23.61 -17.13 22.16
CA LEU A 113 22.66 -17.12 23.27
C LEU A 113 21.70 -18.33 23.27
N GLY A 114 21.83 -19.24 22.29
CA GLY A 114 21.06 -20.48 22.23
C GLY A 114 19.63 -20.31 21.70
N LEU A 115 19.32 -19.22 20.99
CA LEU A 115 17.98 -19.02 20.43
C LEU A 115 17.66 -20.09 19.38
N SER A 116 16.47 -20.68 19.50
CA SER A 116 15.90 -21.54 18.48
C SER A 116 15.54 -20.75 17.21
N ARG A 117 15.34 -21.45 16.09
CA ARG A 117 14.94 -20.81 14.82
C ARG A 117 13.67 -19.96 14.94
N ARG A 118 12.71 -20.38 15.77
CA ARG A 118 11.48 -19.61 16.01
C ARG A 118 11.79 -18.35 16.79
N GLU A 119 12.60 -18.44 17.83
CA GLU A 119 13.00 -17.28 18.64
C GLU A 119 13.83 -16.28 17.82
N LEU A 120 14.72 -16.76 16.95
CA LEU A 120 15.46 -15.91 16.01
C LEU A 120 14.50 -15.13 15.09
N ILE A 121 13.47 -15.78 14.57
CA ILE A 121 12.48 -15.11 13.71
C ILE A 121 11.72 -14.03 14.48
N TRP A 122 11.20 -14.36 15.67
CA TRP A 122 10.36 -13.45 16.44
C TRP A 122 11.11 -12.30 17.11
N HIS A 123 12.35 -12.53 17.57
CA HIS A 123 13.10 -11.54 18.35
C HIS A 123 14.17 -10.79 17.56
N VAL A 124 14.62 -11.32 16.42
CA VAL A 124 15.67 -10.69 15.61
C VAL A 124 15.15 -10.33 14.23
N ILE A 125 14.56 -11.29 13.50
CA ILE A 125 14.24 -11.11 12.08
C ILE A 125 13.05 -10.17 11.88
N LEU A 126 11.92 -10.45 12.55
CA LEU A 126 10.72 -9.63 12.43
C LEU A 126 10.98 -8.20 12.94
N PRO A 127 11.53 -7.98 14.16
CA PRO A 127 11.81 -6.63 14.63
C PRO A 127 12.84 -5.90 13.76
N GLY A 128 13.89 -6.59 13.32
CA GLY A 128 14.95 -6.01 12.47
C GLY A 128 14.47 -5.59 11.07
N SER A 129 13.42 -6.24 10.55
CA SER A 129 12.85 -5.93 9.23
C SER A 129 11.68 -4.93 9.26
N LEU A 130 11.15 -4.59 10.44
CA LEU A 130 10.09 -3.58 10.60
C LEU A 130 10.40 -2.23 9.93
N PRO A 131 11.60 -1.64 10.03
CA PRO A 131 11.91 -0.39 9.34
C PRO A 131 11.70 -0.48 7.83
N SER A 132 12.15 -1.58 7.22
CA SER A 132 11.98 -1.80 5.79
C SER A 132 10.50 -2.06 5.43
N PHE A 133 9.76 -2.77 6.28
CA PHE A 133 8.31 -2.91 6.10
C PHE A 133 7.61 -1.55 6.02
N PHE A 134 7.91 -0.62 6.92
CA PHE A 134 7.30 0.72 6.91
C PHE A 134 7.69 1.55 5.67
N VAL A 135 8.92 1.40 5.17
CA VAL A 135 9.32 1.98 3.88
C VAL A 135 8.46 1.41 2.74
N GLY A 136 8.28 0.09 2.70
CA GLY A 136 7.40 -0.57 1.73
C GLY A 136 5.95 -0.11 1.85
N LEU A 137 5.43 0.01 3.06
CA LEU A 137 4.08 0.48 3.35
C LEU A 137 3.86 1.91 2.85
N ARG A 138 4.81 2.83 3.07
CA ARG A 138 4.76 4.20 2.53
C ARG A 138 4.70 4.24 1.01
N TYR A 139 5.51 3.43 0.33
CA TYR A 139 5.43 3.30 -1.12
C TYR A 139 4.07 2.77 -1.57
N SER A 140 3.57 1.72 -0.92
CA SER A 140 2.25 1.16 -1.22
C SER A 140 1.12 2.14 -0.96
N LEU A 141 1.21 3.00 0.05
CA LEU A 141 0.23 4.07 0.27
C LEU A 141 0.19 5.06 -0.89
N GLY A 142 1.35 5.51 -1.36
CA GLY A 142 1.44 6.38 -2.53
C GLY A 142 0.88 5.73 -3.80
N ILE A 143 1.17 4.44 -4.02
CA ILE A 143 0.63 3.70 -5.17
C ILE A 143 -0.88 3.47 -5.03
N SER A 144 -1.38 3.11 -3.85
CA SER A 144 -2.81 2.95 -3.58
C SER A 144 -3.56 4.24 -3.91
N TRP A 145 -2.97 5.36 -3.49
CA TRP A 145 -3.49 6.69 -3.74
C TRP A 145 -3.61 7.00 -5.23
N LEU A 146 -2.51 6.84 -5.98
CA LEU A 146 -2.51 7.05 -7.43
C LEU A 146 -3.47 6.10 -8.14
N ALA A 147 -3.49 4.83 -7.74
CA ALA A 147 -4.36 3.83 -8.34
C ALA A 147 -5.83 4.16 -8.11
N LEU A 148 -6.22 4.58 -6.89
CA LEU A 148 -7.57 5.00 -6.54
C LEU A 148 -8.07 6.10 -7.48
N VAL A 149 -7.29 7.17 -7.64
CA VAL A 149 -7.64 8.29 -8.53
C VAL A 149 -7.90 7.82 -9.96
N PHE A 150 -7.10 6.87 -10.47
CA PHE A 150 -7.28 6.34 -11.82
C PHE A 150 -8.50 5.42 -11.93
N VAL A 151 -8.66 4.44 -11.03
CA VAL A 151 -9.74 3.45 -11.14
C VAL A 151 -11.12 4.05 -10.86
N GLU A 152 -11.19 5.14 -10.10
CA GLU A 152 -12.43 5.89 -9.89
C GLU A 152 -12.83 6.77 -11.07
N GLN A 153 -11.98 6.98 -12.07
CA GLN A 153 -12.40 7.71 -13.28
C GLN A 153 -13.14 6.82 -14.28
N ILE A 154 -13.09 5.49 -14.09
CA ILE A 154 -13.56 4.52 -15.08
C ILE A 154 -14.94 4.00 -14.68
N ASN A 155 -15.98 4.60 -15.26
CA ASN A 155 -17.38 4.14 -15.17
C ASN A 155 -17.80 3.80 -13.73
N THR A 156 -17.43 4.68 -12.79
CA THR A 156 -17.87 4.60 -11.40
C THR A 156 -19.08 5.52 -11.22
N THR A 157 -19.92 5.22 -10.22
CA THR A 157 -21.05 6.07 -9.83
C THR A 157 -20.81 6.80 -8.50
N ALA A 158 -19.68 6.55 -7.84
CA ALA A 158 -19.32 7.13 -6.55
C ALA A 158 -17.79 7.21 -6.39
N GLY A 159 -17.34 8.03 -5.44
CA GLY A 159 -15.93 8.35 -5.17
C GLY A 159 -15.55 9.78 -5.55
N ILE A 160 -14.38 10.24 -5.13
CA ILE A 160 -13.86 11.57 -5.49
C ILE A 160 -13.41 11.60 -6.96
N GLY A 161 -12.92 10.47 -7.49
CA GLY A 161 -12.50 10.38 -8.89
C GLY A 161 -13.70 10.47 -9.84
N PHE A 162 -14.86 10.01 -9.38
CA PHE A 162 -16.15 10.25 -10.06
C PHE A 162 -16.42 11.75 -10.20
N LEU A 163 -16.37 12.48 -9.08
CA LEU A 163 -16.65 13.91 -9.04
C LEU A 163 -15.68 14.69 -9.93
N ALA A 164 -14.42 14.27 -9.98
CA ALA A 164 -13.42 14.84 -10.87
C ALA A 164 -13.71 14.54 -12.35
N SER A 165 -14.17 13.33 -12.68
CA SER A 165 -14.60 12.98 -14.05
C SER A 165 -15.86 13.74 -14.47
N ASP A 166 -16.90 13.77 -13.64
CA ASP A 166 -18.14 14.51 -13.90
C ASP A 166 -17.85 16.00 -14.10
N ALA A 167 -17.04 16.59 -13.22
CA ALA A 167 -16.60 17.97 -13.37
C ALA A 167 -15.80 18.20 -14.66
N ARG A 168 -15.00 17.23 -15.10
CA ARG A 168 -14.26 17.29 -16.36
C ARG A 168 -15.22 17.28 -17.57
N ASP A 169 -16.22 16.42 -17.56
CA ASP A 169 -17.19 16.31 -18.65
C ASP A 169 -17.97 17.63 -18.84
N PHE A 170 -18.23 18.36 -17.75
CA PHE A 170 -18.84 19.69 -17.78
C PHE A 170 -17.83 20.86 -17.79
N MET A 171 -16.53 20.59 -17.97
CA MET A 171 -15.46 21.60 -18.01
C MET A 171 -15.42 22.53 -16.78
N ARG A 172 -15.84 22.03 -15.62
CA ARG A 172 -15.87 22.74 -14.33
C ARG A 172 -14.54 22.62 -13.61
N THR A 173 -13.56 23.40 -14.07
CA THR A 173 -12.18 23.35 -13.56
C THR A 173 -12.09 23.68 -12.07
N ASP A 174 -12.97 24.53 -11.55
CA ASP A 174 -13.10 24.86 -10.13
C ASP A 174 -13.34 23.59 -9.27
N VAL A 175 -14.24 22.72 -9.72
CA VAL A 175 -14.57 21.47 -9.02
C VAL A 175 -13.44 20.45 -9.13
N ILE A 176 -12.78 20.36 -10.30
CA ILE A 176 -11.62 19.48 -10.50
C ILE A 176 -10.50 19.85 -9.52
N VAL A 177 -10.15 21.13 -9.41
CA VAL A 177 -9.11 21.61 -8.49
C VAL A 177 -9.46 21.26 -7.05
N ILE A 178 -10.73 21.41 -6.64
CA ILE A 178 -11.15 21.07 -5.28
C ILE A 178 -11.09 19.56 -5.04
N CYS A 179 -11.43 18.72 -6.01
CA CYS A 179 -11.25 17.27 -5.90
C CYS A 179 -9.76 16.90 -5.71
N LEU A 180 -8.85 17.55 -6.45
CA LEU A 180 -7.41 17.38 -6.29
C LEU A 180 -6.90 17.85 -4.92
N LEU A 181 -7.44 18.96 -4.39
CA LEU A 181 -7.11 19.44 -3.05
C LEU A 181 -7.60 18.47 -1.97
N ILE A 182 -8.84 18.00 -2.07
CA ILE A 182 -9.40 16.98 -1.17
C ILE A 182 -8.51 15.75 -1.17
N TYR A 183 -8.10 15.30 -2.36
CA TYR A 183 -7.19 14.20 -2.50
C TYR A 183 -5.83 14.48 -1.83
N SER A 184 -5.24 15.64 -2.05
CA SER A 184 -3.97 16.02 -1.43
C SER A 184 -4.05 16.02 0.11
N VAL A 185 -5.14 16.53 0.68
CA VAL A 185 -5.36 16.55 2.14
C VAL A 185 -5.52 15.14 2.69
N LEU A 186 -6.33 14.30 2.05
CA LEU A 186 -6.52 12.92 2.47
C LEU A 186 -5.21 12.12 2.44
N GLY A 187 -4.43 12.26 1.37
CA GLY A 187 -3.12 11.62 1.26
C GLY A 187 -2.17 12.05 2.39
N LEU A 188 -2.16 13.36 2.72
CA LEU A 188 -1.33 13.91 3.79
C LEU A 188 -1.77 13.43 5.18
N VAL A 189 -3.08 13.31 5.42
CA VAL A 189 -3.63 12.75 6.66
C VAL A 189 -3.22 11.28 6.81
N ILE A 190 -3.39 10.47 5.76
CA ILE A 190 -3.04 9.05 5.79
C ILE A 190 -1.53 8.86 6.00
N ASP A 191 -0.69 9.62 5.29
CA ASP A 191 0.76 9.60 5.49
C ASP A 191 1.14 10.02 6.92
N GLY A 192 0.48 11.04 7.47
CA GLY A 192 0.66 11.48 8.86
C GLY A 192 0.33 10.38 9.89
N ILE A 193 -0.77 9.65 9.69
CA ILE A 193 -1.16 8.51 10.54
C ILE A 193 -0.07 7.44 10.49
N ILE A 194 0.41 7.10 9.30
CA ILE A 194 1.37 6.01 9.10
C ILE A 194 2.75 6.37 9.66
N ARG A 195 3.19 7.62 9.47
CA ARG A 195 4.42 8.13 10.12
C ARG A 195 4.32 8.08 11.64
N THR A 196 3.14 8.35 12.19
CA THR A 196 2.91 8.29 13.64
C THR A 196 3.00 6.84 14.13
N LEU A 197 2.35 5.90 13.44
CA LEU A 197 2.43 4.47 13.73
C LEU A 197 3.86 3.94 13.65
N GLU A 198 4.62 4.35 12.62
CA GLU A 198 6.03 3.99 12.46
C GLU A 198 6.89 4.49 13.62
N ARG A 199 6.70 5.74 14.06
CA ARG A 199 7.43 6.29 15.20
C ARG A 199 7.20 5.49 16.48
N TYR A 200 5.96 5.07 16.74
CA TYR A 200 5.64 4.23 17.89
C TYR A 200 6.24 2.82 17.75
N ALA A 201 6.11 2.20 16.57
CA ALA A 201 6.62 0.85 16.32
C ALA A 201 8.16 0.76 16.32
N LEU A 202 8.84 1.85 15.95
CA LEU A 202 10.30 1.94 15.88
C LEU A 202 10.92 2.72 17.05
N ALA A 203 10.17 2.97 18.12
CA ALA A 203 10.64 3.72 19.29
C ALA A 203 11.88 3.10 19.97
N TRP A 204 12.10 1.81 19.79
CA TRP A 204 13.28 1.09 20.30
C TRP A 204 14.56 1.43 19.54
N ARG A 205 14.48 2.00 18.33
CA ARG A 205 15.64 2.27 17.49
C ARG A 205 16.19 3.67 17.82
N PRO A 206 17.47 3.79 18.23
CA PRO A 206 18.08 5.10 18.44
C PRO A 206 18.14 5.85 17.10
N THR A 207 17.39 6.92 16.99
CA THR A 207 17.43 7.83 15.84
C THR A 207 18.57 8.81 16.08
N PHE A 208 19.52 8.89 15.14
CA PHE A 208 20.70 9.75 15.27
C PHE A 208 20.35 11.24 15.40
N VAL A 209 19.18 11.62 14.89
CA VAL A 209 18.59 12.96 15.03
C VAL A 209 17.58 12.93 16.18
N ARG A 210 18.01 13.39 17.35
CA ARG A 210 17.15 13.71 18.48
C ARG A 210 16.43 15.02 18.13
N ASN A 211 15.10 15.00 18.00
CA ASN A 211 14.30 16.23 17.98
C ASN A 211 14.31 16.87 19.37
#